data_AF-D1C109-F1
#
_entry.id   AF-D1C109-F1
#
_cell.length_a   1.000
_cell.length_b   1.000
_cell.length_c   1.000
_cell.angle_alpha   90.00
_cell.angle_beta   90.00
_cell.angle_gamma   90.00
#
_symmetry.space_group_name_H-M   'P 1'
#
loop_
_entity.id
_entity.type
_entity.pdbx_description
1 polymer ?
#
loop_
_entity_poly.entity_id
_entity_poly.type
_entity_poly.pdbx_seq_one_letter_code
_entity_poly.pdbx_strand_id
1 'polypeptide(L)' 'MHVIAVIEPIPDDTNSAPAESREISVDAQEFQEGYDRLKGQVPEGWRISHVRRDAY' A
#
# COMPACT_ATOMS: atom_id res chain seq x y z
N MET A 1 -0.24 -16.61 0.19
CA MET A 1 -0.15 -15.84 -1.07
C MET A 1 0.33 -14.47 -0.65
N HIS A 2 1.37 -13.97 -1.31
CA HIS A 2 1.92 -12.67 -0.95
C HIS A 2 1.23 -11.57 -1.73
N VAL A 3 0.68 -10.58 -1.02
CA VAL A 3 0.08 -9.39 -1.63
C VAL A 3 0.93 -8.20 -1.23
N ILE A 4 1.37 -7.43 -2.23
CA ILE A 4 2.25 -6.27 -2.05
C ILE A 4 1.49 -5.04 -2.54
N ALA A 5 1.41 -4.00 -1.72
CA ALA A 5 0.91 -2.70 -2.11
C ALA A 5 2.00 -1.64 -2.03
N VAL A 6 2.07 -0.80 -3.07
CA VAL A 6 2.81 0.45 -3.07
C VAL A 6 1.90 1.53 -2.52
N ILE A 7 2.33 2.18 -1.45
CA ILE A 7 1.66 3.32 -0.84
C ILE A 7 2.48 4.59 -1.08
N GLU A 8 1.79 5.70 -1.23
CA GLU A 8 2.39 7.01 -1.40
C GLU A 8 1.69 8.02 -0.47
N PRO A 9 2.41 9.03 0.04
CA PRO A 9 1.79 10.11 0.79
C PRO A 9 0.82 10.87 -0.11
N ILE A 10 -0.33 11.23 0.45
CA ILE A 10 -1.29 12.10 -0.24
C ILE A 10 -0.62 13.49 -0.29
N PRO A 11 -0.46 14.08 -1.48
CA PRO A 11 0.16 15.39 -1.60
C PRO A 11 -0.70 16.41 -0.86
N ASP A 12 -0.15 16.96 0.22
CA ASP A 12 -0.70 18.14 0.86
C ASP A 12 -0.17 19.37 0.13
N ASP A 13 -1.05 20.30 -0.24
CA ASP A 13 -0.74 21.52 -1.01
C ASP A 13 0.42 22.33 -0.39
N THR A 14 0.66 22.12 0.92
CA THR A 14 1.70 22.78 1.72
C THR A 14 3.08 22.11 1.62
N ASN A 15 3.17 20.84 1.22
CA ASN A 15 4.40 20.05 1.34
C ASN A 15 4.71 19.31 0.03
N SER A 16 5.38 20.00 -0.89
CA SER A 16 6.01 19.40 -2.08
C SER A 16 7.27 18.59 -1.72
N ALA A 17 7.18 17.72 -0.70
CA ALA A 17 8.19 16.72 -0.45
C ALA A 17 8.21 15.72 -1.61
N PRO A 18 9.39 15.17 -2.01
CA PRO A 18 9.45 14.15 -3.05
C PRO A 18 8.51 13.00 -2.66
N ALA A 19 7.65 12.58 -3.59
CA ALA A 19 6.69 11.51 -3.38
C ALA A 19 7.44 10.21 -3.01
N GLU A 20 7.59 9.98 -1.70
CA GLU A 20 8.27 8.80 -1.17
C GLU A 20 7.29 7.63 -1.22
N SER A 21 7.42 6.80 -2.26
CA SER A 21 6.67 5.56 -2.36
C SER A 21 7.26 4.53 -1.39
N ARG A 22 6.40 3.85 -0.63
CA ARG A 22 6.78 2.73 0.23
C ARG A 22 6.04 1.47 -0.19
N GLU A 23 6.71 0.34 -0.07
CA GLU A 23 6.10 -0.96 -0.34
C GLU A 23 5.75 -1.64 0.98
N ILE A 24 4.48 -2.02 1.13
CA ILE A 24 3.98 -2.83 2.23
C ILE A 24 3.53 -4.18 1.68
N SER A 25 3.74 -5.25 2.44
CA SER A 25 3.36 -6.60 2.03
C SER A 25 2.71 -7.36 3.16
N VAL A 26 1.77 -8.23 2.80
CA VAL A 26 1.08 -9.12 3.74
C VAL A 26 0.99 -10.51 3.14
N ASP A 27 0.96 -11.50 4.02
CA ASP A 27 0.56 -12.85 3.64
C ASP A 27 -0.94 -13.04 3.93
N ALA A 28 -1.65 -13.54 2.93
CA ALA A 28 -3.07 -13.85 3.00
C ALA A 28 -3.37 -15.11 2.18
N GLN A 29 -4.50 -15.75 2.48
CA GLN A 29 -4.95 -16.89 1.65
C GLN A 29 -5.60 -16.40 0.35
N GLU A 30 -6.31 -15.29 0.41
CA GLU A 30 -7.03 -14.69 -0.72
C GLU A 30 -6.58 -13.25 -0.98
N PHE A 31 -6.66 -12.81 -2.24
CA PHE A 31 -6.31 -11.43 -2.62
C PHE A 31 -7.18 -10.40 -1.89
N GLN A 32 -8.48 -10.67 -1.73
CA GLN A 32 -9.41 -9.76 -1.05
C GLN A 32 -9.04 -9.59 0.43
N GLU A 33 -8.70 -10.68 1.11
CA GLU A 33 -8.22 -10.67 2.50
C GLU A 33 -6.90 -9.90 2.62
N GLY A 34 -5.95 -10.15 1.71
CA GLY A 34 -4.69 -9.43 1.67
C GLY A 34 -4.87 -7.93 1.43
N TYR A 35 -5.77 -7.55 0.52
CA TYR A 35 -6.08 -6.16 0.24
C TYR A 35 -6.69 -5.44 1.46
N ASP A 36 -7.61 -6.10 2.18
CA ASP A 36 -8.22 -5.53 3.38
C ASP A 36 -7.19 -5.30 4.49
N ARG A 37 -6.29 -6.27 4.69
CA ARG A 37 -5.15 -6.15 5.61
C ARG A 37 -4.19 -5.03 5.21
N LEU A 38 -3.88 -4.91 3.91
CA LEU A 38 -3.03 -3.83 3.40
C LEU A 38 -3.66 -2.48 3.66
N LYS A 39 -4.97 -2.32 3.42
CA LYS A 39 -5.71 -1.10 3.78
C LYS A 39 -5.59 -0.74 5.26
N GLY A 40 -5.68 -1.73 6.16
CA GLY A 40 -5.51 -1.51 7.59
C GLY A 40 -4.08 -1.13 8.02
N GLN A 41 -3.07 -1.42 7.18
CA GLN A 41 -1.68 -1.02 7.43
C GLN A 41 -1.29 0.31 6.77
N VAL A 42 -2.16 0.89 5.93
CA VAL A 42 -1.89 2.20 5.32
C VAL A 42 -1.98 3.28 6.39
N PRO A 43 -0.90 4.03 6.67
CA PRO A 43 -0.93 5.10 7.65
C PRO A 43 -1.82 6.27 7.20
N GLU A 44 -2.31 7.05 8.16
CA GLU A 44 -3.12 8.24 7.88
C GLU A 44 -2.33 9.25 7.03
N GLY A 45 -2.99 9.83 6.02
CA GLY A 45 -2.34 10.70 5.04
C GLY A 45 -1.61 9.97 3.92
N TRP A 46 -1.74 8.64 3.82
CA TRP A 46 -1.20 7.83 2.73
C TRP A 46 -2.32 7.17 1.95
N ARG A 47 -2.03 6.82 0.69
CA ARG A 47 -2.95 6.09 -0.19
C ARG A 47 -2.24 4.94 -0.88
N ILE A 48 -2.98 3.88 -1.16
CA ILE A 48 -2.52 2.80 -2.03
C ILE A 48 -2.50 3.30 -3.47
N SER A 49 -1.34 3.26 -4.10
CA SER A 49 -1.10 3.64 -5.49
C SER A 49 -1.19 2.44 -6.42
N HIS A 50 -0.58 1.33 -6.01
CA HIS A 50 -0.51 0.11 -6.81
C HIS A 50 -0.62 -1.12 -5.90
N VAL A 51 -1.28 -2.18 -6.36
CA VAL A 51 -1.33 -3.47 -5.67
C VAL A 51 -0.99 -4.57 -6.64
N ARG A 52 -0.05 -5.44 -6.25
CA ARG A 52 0.36 -6.62 -7.00
C ARG A 52 0.27 -7.86 -6.13
N ARG A 53 -0.06 -8.99 -6.75
CA ARG A 53 0.07 -10.31 -6.16
C ARG A 53 1.44 -10.86 -6.52
N ASP A 54 2.20 -11.25 -5.51
CA ASP A 54 3.44 -11.99 -5.67
C ASP A 54 3.08 -13.48 -5.62
N ALA A 55 3.01 -14.09 -6.80
CA ALA A 55 2.74 -15.51 -6.99
C ALA A 55 4.08 -16.19 -7.28
N TYR A 56 4.85 -16.44 -6.22
CA TYR A 56 6.01 -17.33 -6.26
C TYR A 56 5.59 -18.77 -5.97
#